data_AF-A0A953UUB5-F1
#
_entry.id   AF-A0A953UUB5-F1
#
_cell.length_a   1.000
_cell.length_b   1.000
_cell.length_c   1.000
_cell.angle_alpha   90.00
_cell.angle_beta   90.00
_cell.angle_gamma   90.00
#
_symmetry.space_group_name_H-M   'P 1'
#
loop_
_entity.id
_entity.type
_entity.pdbx_description
1 polymer ?
#
loop_
_entity_poly.entity_id
_entity_poly.type
_entity_poly.pdbx_seq_one_letter_code
_entity_poly.pdbx_strand_id
1 'polypeptide(L)'
;MSVPPISSAALDFTGIANSHKADSPEKIKDAASQFEGLMIGQILKAAHGDSDEGAFGGDADPASASAMDFANEYFARAMAAQGGLGLSKIIVAGLEKHATPAPDASTQTQPAAAPEK
;
A
#
# COMPACT_ATOMS: atom_id res chain seq x y z
N MET A 1 20.26 19.74 37.36
CA MET A 1 19.61 18.69 36.56
C MET A 1 19.98 18.92 35.10
N SER A 2 20.82 18.06 34.52
CA SER A 2 21.24 18.12 33.11
C SER A 2 20.50 17.01 32.36
N VAL A 3 19.69 17.37 31.36
CA VAL A 3 18.97 16.42 30.50
C VAL A 3 19.88 16.02 29.34
N PRO A 4 20.06 14.72 29.04
CA PRO A 4 20.88 14.30 27.91
C PRO A 4 20.19 14.67 26.58
N PRO A 5 20.96 15.05 25.54
CA PRO A 5 20.41 15.24 24.21
C PRO A 5 19.97 13.89 23.63
N ILE A 6 18.73 13.81 23.17
CA ILE A 6 18.25 12.70 22.33
C ILE A 6 19.01 12.76 21.01
N SER A 7 19.96 11.84 20.84
CA SER A 7 20.67 11.65 19.58
C SER A 7 19.66 11.17 18.53
N SER A 8 19.37 12.02 17.55
CA SER A 8 18.63 11.64 16.35
C SER A 8 19.50 10.74 15.49
N ALA A 9 19.69 9.49 15.94
CA ALA A 9 20.10 8.44 15.04
C ALA A 9 19.00 8.34 13.99
N ALA A 10 19.35 8.77 12.78
CA ALA A 10 18.50 8.70 11.61
C ALA A 10 17.78 7.35 11.60
N LEU A 11 16.46 7.39 11.51
CA LEU A 11 15.69 6.26 11.05
C LEU A 11 16.08 6.08 9.58
N ASP A 12 17.22 5.42 9.37
CA ASP A 12 17.66 4.97 8.07
C ASP A 12 16.66 3.91 7.60
N PHE A 13 15.59 4.36 6.97
CA PHE A 13 14.68 3.56 6.16
C PHE A 13 15.36 3.06 4.87
N THR A 14 16.68 2.87 4.91
CA THR A 14 17.50 2.38 3.80
C THR A 14 17.53 0.84 3.78
N GLY A 15 16.90 0.19 4.77
CA GLY A 15 16.83 -1.28 4.91
C GLY A 15 15.73 -1.98 4.11
N ILE A 16 14.87 -1.27 3.37
CA ILE A 16 13.86 -1.91 2.51
C ILE A 16 14.28 -1.99 1.04
N ALA A 17 15.55 -1.68 0.71
CA ALA A 17 16.09 -1.90 -0.64
C ALA A 17 16.32 -3.41 -0.88
N ASN A 18 15.26 -4.21 -0.75
CA ASN A 18 15.29 -5.64 -0.99
C ASN A 18 14.67 -5.92 -2.36
N SER A 19 15.55 -5.97 -3.36
CA SER A 19 15.30 -6.54 -4.70
C SER A 19 14.11 -5.95 -5.46
N HIS A 20 14.35 -4.90 -6.25
CA HIS A 20 13.51 -4.55 -7.40
C HIS A 20 13.53 -5.69 -8.43
N LYS A 21 12.80 -6.77 -8.14
CA LYS A 21 12.22 -7.59 -9.20
C LYS A 21 11.13 -6.71 -9.76
N ALA A 22 11.33 -6.17 -10.96
CA ALA A 22 10.42 -5.24 -11.62
C ALA A 22 8.96 -5.56 -11.23
N ASP A 23 8.33 -4.66 -10.49
CA ASP A 23 6.96 -4.86 -10.03
C ASP A 23 6.11 -5.00 -11.29
N SER A 24 5.64 -6.21 -11.55
CA SER A 24 4.83 -6.44 -12.73
C SER A 24 3.55 -5.60 -12.60
N PRO A 25 3.00 -5.09 -13.72
CA PRO A 25 1.76 -4.32 -13.69
C PRO A 25 0.63 -5.02 -12.94
N GLU A 26 0.63 -6.35 -12.99
CA GLU A 26 -0.29 -7.23 -12.25
C GLU A 26 -0.15 -7.12 -10.73
N LYS A 27 1.08 -7.10 -10.20
CA LYS A 27 1.33 -6.93 -8.76
C LYS A 27 0.95 -5.55 -8.27
N ILE A 28 1.21 -4.52 -9.08
CA ILE A 28 0.82 -3.14 -8.76
C ILE A 28 -0.71 -3.04 -8.68
N LYS A 29 -1.41 -3.63 -9.65
CA LYS A 29 -2.87 -3.68 -9.66
C LYS A 29 -3.43 -4.44 -8.45
N ASP A 30 -2.86 -5.59 -8.12
CA ASP A 30 -3.27 -6.40 -6.97
C ASP A 30 -3.06 -5.64 -5.65
N ALA A 31 -1.87 -5.05 -5.44
CA ALA A 31 -1.58 -4.23 -4.27
C ALA A 31 -2.51 -3.02 -4.15
N ALA A 32 -2.80 -2.34 -5.27
CA ALA A 32 -3.70 -1.20 -5.30
C ALA A 32 -5.16 -1.61 -4.98
N SER A 33 -5.58 -2.81 -5.42
CA SER A 33 -6.89 -3.39 -5.06
C SER A 33 -6.95 -3.76 -3.57
N GLN A 34 -5.87 -4.28 -2.99
CA GLN A 34 -5.80 -4.62 -1.57
C GLN A 34 -5.85 -3.35 -0.70
N PHE A 35 -5.14 -2.29 -1.11
CA PHE A 35 -5.22 -0.98 -0.47
C PHE A 35 -6.66 -0.43 -0.45
N GLU A 36 -7.35 -0.52 -1.59
CA GLU A 36 -8.75 -0.10 -1.71
C GLU A 36 -9.66 -0.92 -0.75
N GLY A 37 -9.42 -2.22 -0.61
CA GLY A 37 -10.13 -3.07 0.35
C GLY A 37 -9.93 -2.63 1.81
N LEU A 38 -8.69 -2.34 2.20
CA LEU A 38 -8.39 -1.85 3.55
C LEU A 38 -9.08 -0.50 3.81
N MET A 39 -9.04 0.42 2.84
CA MET A 39 -9.68 1.73 2.97
C MET A 39 -11.20 1.62 3.08
N ILE A 40 -11.84 0.78 2.25
CA ILE A 40 -13.27 0.51 2.33
C ILE A 40 -13.61 -0.07 3.72
N GLY A 41 -12.78 -0.99 4.24
CA GLY A 41 -12.93 -1.52 5.59
C GLY A 41 -12.91 -0.42 6.66
N GLN A 42 -11.99 0.54 6.56
CA GLN A 42 -11.92 1.68 7.48
C GLN A 42 -13.14 2.60 7.35
N ILE A 43 -13.64 2.85 6.13
CA ILE A 43 -14.86 3.65 5.91
C ILE A 43 -16.07 2.96 6.55
N LEU A 44 -16.21 1.66 6.36
CA LEU A 44 -17.32 0.90 6.93
C LEU A 44 -17.23 0.86 8.46
N LYS A 45 -16.01 0.72 9.02
CA LYS A 45 -15.78 0.79 10.46
C LYS A 45 -16.13 2.16 11.02
N ALA A 46 -15.76 3.25 10.32
CA ALA A 46 -16.12 4.61 10.71
C ALA A 46 -17.63 4.88 10.59
N ALA A 47 -18.29 4.34 9.55
CA ALA A 47 -19.75 4.42 9.40
C ALA A 47 -20.49 3.69 10.53
N HIS A 48 -19.89 2.62 11.06
CA HIS A 48 -20.40 1.91 12.23
C HIS A 48 -20.06 2.64 13.55
N GLY A 49 -18.92 3.33 13.60
CA GLY A 49 -18.26 3.84 14.81
C GLY A 49 -18.73 5.17 15.40
N ASP A 50 -19.82 5.75 14.90
CA ASP A 50 -20.57 6.83 15.59
C ASP A 50 -22.02 6.42 15.90
N SER A 51 -22.42 5.20 15.54
CA SER A 51 -23.77 4.67 15.79
C SER A 51 -23.83 3.85 17.08
N ASP A 52 -23.24 4.36 18.16
CA ASP A 52 -23.33 3.77 19.50
C ASP A 52 -24.78 3.72 20.05
N GLU A 53 -25.75 4.37 19.37
CA GLU A 53 -27.14 4.45 19.83
C GLU A 53 -28.22 3.79 18.95
N GLY A 54 -27.92 3.05 17.87
CA GLY A 54 -29.07 2.35 17.23
C GLY A 54 -29.00 1.76 15.83
N ALA A 55 -27.86 1.36 15.29
CA ALA A 55 -27.87 0.76 13.94
C ALA A 55 -28.52 -0.65 13.89
N PHE A 56 -28.63 -1.38 15.00
CA PHE A 56 -29.55 -2.51 15.14
C PHE A 56 -29.75 -2.81 16.63
N GLY A 57 -30.85 -2.32 17.21
CA GLY A 57 -31.12 -2.43 18.63
C GLY A 57 -31.15 -3.88 19.12
N GLY A 58 -30.29 -4.18 20.09
CA GLY A 58 -30.28 -5.45 20.82
C GLY A 58 -28.87 -5.76 21.28
N ASP A 59 -28.74 -6.06 22.58
CA ASP A 59 -27.59 -6.64 23.28
C ASP A 59 -26.63 -7.36 22.32
N ALA A 60 -25.64 -6.64 21.77
CA ALA A 60 -24.76 -7.20 20.77
C ALA A 60 -23.80 -8.15 21.49
N ASP A 61 -24.15 -9.44 21.49
CA ASP A 61 -23.29 -10.48 22.02
C ASP A 61 -21.89 -10.38 21.37
N PRO A 62 -20.78 -10.52 22.12
CA PRO A 62 -19.43 -10.42 21.59
C PRO A 62 -19.16 -11.32 20.38
N ALA A 63 -19.88 -12.43 20.22
CA ALA A 63 -19.81 -13.25 19.00
C ALA A 63 -20.43 -12.56 17.78
N SER A 64 -21.51 -11.79 17.96
CA SER A 64 -22.15 -10.98 16.91
C SER A 64 -21.25 -9.85 16.43
N ALA A 65 -20.54 -9.19 17.34
CA ALA A 65 -19.57 -8.15 17.00
C ALA A 65 -18.42 -8.71 16.12
N SER A 66 -17.89 -9.87 16.50
CA SER A 66 -16.82 -10.55 15.74
C SER A 66 -17.31 -11.03 14.36
N ALA A 67 -18.54 -11.55 14.28
CA ALA A 67 -19.15 -11.95 13.02
C ALA A 67 -19.36 -10.75 12.08
N MET A 68 -19.75 -9.61 12.64
CA MET A 68 -19.94 -8.37 11.87
C MET A 68 -18.61 -7.82 11.35
N ASP A 69 -17.54 -7.83 12.15
CA ASP A 69 -16.21 -7.43 11.69
C ASP A 69 -15.72 -8.31 10.53
N PHE A 70 -15.93 -9.64 10.61
CA PHE A 70 -15.58 -10.56 9.52
C PHE A 70 -16.43 -10.33 8.26
N ALA A 71 -17.73 -10.11 8.43
CA ALA A 71 -18.62 -9.78 7.31
C ALA A 71 -18.20 -8.48 6.62
N ASN A 72 -17.80 -7.48 7.42
CA ASN A 72 -17.36 -6.20 6.93
C ASN A 72 -16.07 -6.30 6.11
N GLU A 73 -15.10 -7.08 6.58
CA GLU A 73 -13.86 -7.30 5.84
C GLU A 73 -14.07 -8.08 4.54
N TYR A 74 -14.90 -9.12 4.56
CA TYR A 74 -15.25 -9.85 3.35
C TYR A 74 -15.98 -8.97 2.33
N PHE A 75 -16.93 -8.15 2.81
CA PHE A 75 -17.66 -7.21 1.98
C PHE A 75 -16.73 -6.15 1.38
N ALA A 76 -15.84 -5.57 2.17
CA ALA A 76 -14.86 -4.60 1.70
C ALA A 76 -13.95 -5.18 0.60
N ARG A 77 -13.48 -6.42 0.79
CA ARG A 77 -12.66 -7.12 -0.20
C ARG A 77 -13.43 -7.43 -1.48
N ALA A 78 -14.69 -7.85 -1.37
CA ALA A 78 -15.55 -8.10 -2.53
C ALA A 78 -15.83 -6.81 -3.33
N MET A 79 -16.08 -5.70 -2.65
CA MET A 79 -16.24 -4.39 -3.30
C MET A 79 -14.95 -3.96 -3.98
N ALA A 80 -13.79 -4.08 -3.32
CA ALA A 80 -12.51 -3.72 -3.91
C ALA A 80 -12.16 -4.60 -5.13
N ALA A 81 -12.47 -5.90 -5.10
CA ALA A 81 -12.25 -6.80 -6.24
C ALA A 81 -13.08 -6.42 -7.48
N GLN A 82 -14.25 -5.78 -7.28
CA GLN A 82 -15.08 -5.22 -8.35
C GLN A 82 -14.67 -3.77 -8.72
N GLY A 83 -13.72 -3.16 -7.99
CA GLY A 83 -13.26 -1.78 -8.17
C GLY A 83 -14.14 -0.73 -7.50
N GLY A 84 -14.69 -1.03 -6.32
CA GLY A 84 -15.74 -0.30 -5.61
C GLY A 84 -15.66 1.22 -5.62
N LEU A 85 -14.51 1.80 -5.29
CA LEU A 85 -14.24 3.24 -5.37
C LEU A 85 -13.41 3.62 -6.60
N GLY A 86 -12.70 2.65 -7.20
CA GLY A 86 -11.90 2.85 -8.40
C GLY A 86 -10.52 3.46 -8.13
N LEU A 87 -10.10 3.54 -6.86
CA LEU A 87 -8.80 4.07 -6.45
C LEU A 87 -7.65 3.24 -7.00
N SER A 88 -7.83 1.92 -7.09
CA SER A 88 -6.89 1.01 -7.73
C SER A 88 -6.50 1.45 -9.16
N LYS A 89 -7.46 1.93 -9.95
CA LYS A 89 -7.21 2.43 -11.32
C LYS A 89 -6.42 3.74 -11.33
N ILE A 90 -6.72 4.63 -10.38
CA ILE A 90 -6.03 5.92 -10.25
C ILE A 90 -4.56 5.69 -9.84
N ILE A 91 -4.32 4.77 -8.90
CA ILE A 91 -2.98 4.40 -8.43
C ILE A 91 -2.17 3.81 -9.58
N VAL A 92 -2.73 2.83 -10.31
CA VAL A 92 -2.06 2.22 -11.46
C VAL A 92 -1.75 3.27 -12.53
N ALA A 93 -2.73 4.10 -12.91
CA ALA A 93 -2.52 5.16 -13.91
C ALA A 93 -1.51 6.22 -13.47
N GLY A 94 -1.39 6.50 -12.17
CA GLY A 94 -0.35 7.37 -11.62
C GLY A 94 1.03 6.75 -11.75
N LEU A 95 1.19 5.50 -11.33
CA LEU A 95 2.46 4.78 -11.39
C LEU A 95 2.95 4.57 -12.84
N GLU A 96 2.05 4.25 -13.77
CA GLU A 96 2.38 4.12 -15.19
C GLU A 96 2.90 5.43 -15.80
N LYS A 97 2.36 6.59 -15.38
CA LYS A 97 2.85 7.90 -15.84
C LYS A 97 4.25 8.24 -15.29
N HIS A 98 4.59 7.76 -14.11
CA HIS A 98 5.89 7.98 -13.48
C HIS A 98 6.95 6.94 -13.88
N ALA A 99 6.55 5.80 -14.44
CA ALA A 99 7.43 4.75 -14.94
C ALA A 99 8.13 5.11 -16.27
N THR A 100 8.38 6.40 -16.54
CA THR A 100 9.17 6.80 -17.72
C THR A 100 10.57 6.19 -17.57
N PRO A 101 11.01 5.30 -18.47
CA PRO A 101 12.32 4.69 -18.36
C PRO A 101 13.38 5.77 -18.51
N ALA A 102 14.31 5.83 -17.57
CA ALA A 102 15.55 6.58 -17.76
C ALA A 102 16.25 6.00 -19.01
N PRO A 103 16.69 6.83 -19.96
CA PRO A 103 17.44 6.35 -21.12
C PRO A 103 18.72 5.67 -20.64
N ASP A 104 18.97 4.47 -21.18
CA ASP A 104 20.10 3.60 -20.89
C ASP A 104 21.44 4.35 -20.80
N ALA A 105 21.92 4.58 -19.58
CA ALA A 105 23.29 4.99 -19.32
C ALA A 105 24.20 3.74 -19.34
N SER A 106 24.31 3.09 -20.50
CA SER A 106 25.27 2.01 -20.74
C SER A 106 25.74 2.02 -22.19
N THR A 107 26.21 3.19 -22.64
CA THR A 107 27.10 3.29 -23.80
C THR A 107 28.30 4.16 -23.41
N GLN A 108 29.01 3.76 -22.35
CA GLN A 108 30.42 4.12 -22.22
C GLN A 108 31.22 3.15 -23.09
N THR A 109 31.32 3.53 -24.36
CA THR A 109 32.35 3.11 -25.29
C THR A 109 33.70 3.32 -24.62
N GLN A 110 34.27 2.24 -24.09
CA GLN A 110 35.64 2.20 -23.62
C GLN A 110 36.54 2.36 -24.86
N PRO A 111 37.32 3.45 -25.00
CA PRO A 111 38.28 3.54 -26.09
C PRO A 111 39.44 2.60 -25.79
N ALA A 112 39.83 1.87 -26.83
CA ALA A 112 40.95 0.95 -26.86
C ALA A 112 42.23 1.54 -26.25
N ALA A 113 42.76 0.87 -25.23
CA ALA A 113 44.18 0.94 -24.88
C ALA A 113 44.85 -0.33 -25.43
N ALA A 114 45.70 -0.14 -26.43
CA ALA A 114 46.46 -1.17 -27.13
C ALA A 114 47.43 -1.92 -26.18
N PRO A 115 47.81 -3.16 -26.51
CA PRO A 115 48.85 -3.88 -25.79
C PRO A 115 50.22 -3.49 -26.36
N GLU A 116 51.16 -3.06 -25.53
CA GLU A 116 52.57 -3.07 -25.91
C GLU A 116 53.35 -4.02 -24.99
N LYS A 117 54.19 -4.82 -25.65
CA LYS A 117 55.06 -5.86 -25.10
C LYS A 117 56.30 -5.28 -24.45
#